data_AF-A0AAV8WVA9-F1
#
_entry.id   AF-A0AAV8WVA9-F1
#
_cell.length_a   1.000
_cell.length_b   1.000
_cell.length_c   1.000
_cell.angle_alpha   90.00
_cell.angle_beta   90.00
_cell.angle_gamma   90.00
#
_symmetry.space_group_name_H-M   'P 1'
#
loop_
_entity.id
_entity.type
_entity.pdbx_description
1 polymer ?
#
loop_
_entity_poly.entity_id
_entity_poly.type
_entity_poly.pdbx_seq_one_letter_code
_entity_poly.pdbx_strand_id
1 'polypeptide(L)'
;MSSCNLSINEILSNQIKKFWEQEEVTQNSIRSREENECETHFQNSFSRKTDGRFSMKLPFKENIHTLADSRNMALNRFLGVEKRFTRDSQLKITTRNL
;
A
#
# COMPACT_ATOMS: atom_id res chain seq x y z
N MET A 1 -45.51 -26.62 23.20
CA MET A 1 -44.55 -26.88 22.11
C MET A 1 -43.28 -26.10 22.43
N SER A 2 -42.36 -26.68 23.20
CA SER A 2 -41.19 -25.99 23.74
C SER A 2 -39.88 -26.69 23.37
N SER A 3 -39.82 -27.27 22.17
CA SER A 3 -38.53 -27.63 21.59
C SER A 3 -38.07 -26.48 20.71
N CYS A 4 -36.75 -26.33 20.59
CA CYS A 4 -36.04 -25.53 19.59
C CYS A 4 -35.47 -24.16 20.01
N ASN A 5 -35.48 -23.73 21.29
CA ASN A 5 -34.66 -22.54 21.64
C ASN A 5 -33.19 -22.92 21.90
N LEU A 6 -32.94 -24.02 22.62
CA LEU A 6 -31.60 -24.50 22.93
C LEU A 6 -30.82 -25.02 21.69
N SER A 7 -31.51 -25.75 20.81
CA SER A 7 -30.91 -26.31 19.58
C SER A 7 -30.50 -25.24 18.57
N ILE A 8 -31.28 -24.15 18.45
CA ILE A 8 -30.91 -23.01 17.59
C ILE A 8 -29.65 -22.31 18.12
N ASN A 9 -29.52 -22.20 19.44
CA ASN A 9 -28.37 -21.53 20.06
C ASN A 9 -27.06 -22.32 19.86
N GLU A 10 -27.11 -23.65 19.96
CA GLU A 10 -25.95 -24.50 19.62
C GLU A 10 -25.56 -24.39 18.14
N ILE A 11 -26.54 -24.47 17.23
CA ILE A 11 -26.28 -24.38 15.78
C ILE A 11 -25.64 -23.03 15.44
N LEU A 12 -26.19 -21.94 15.97
CA LEU A 12 -25.67 -20.59 15.76
C LEU A 12 -24.27 -20.43 16.35
N SER A 13 -24.05 -20.91 17.58
CA SER A 13 -22.73 -20.85 18.22
C SER A 13 -21.68 -21.61 17.41
N ASN A 14 -22.05 -22.76 16.84
CA ASN A 14 -21.16 -23.56 16.01
C ASN A 14 -20.87 -22.89 14.66
N GLN A 15 -21.85 -22.18 14.08
CA GLN A 15 -21.66 -21.40 12.85
C GLN A 15 -20.75 -20.19 13.08
N ILE A 16 -20.94 -19.45 14.18
CA ILE A 16 -20.08 -18.33 14.57
C ILE A 16 -18.66 -18.82 14.83
N LYS A 17 -18.49 -19.94 15.53
CA LYS A 17 -17.18 -20.56 15.76
C LYS A 17 -16.47 -20.88 14.45
N LYS A 18 -17.15 -21.58 13.53
CA LYS A 18 -16.58 -21.91 12.20
C LYS A 18 -16.24 -20.67 11.37
N PHE A 19 -17.07 -19.63 11.46
CA PHE A 19 -16.80 -18.36 10.79
C PHE A 19 -15.49 -17.75 11.29
N TRP A 20 -15.28 -17.72 12.61
CA TRP A 20 -14.03 -17.21 13.19
C TRP A 20 -12.83 -18.09 12.84
N GLU A 21 -12.96 -19.42 12.91
CA GLU A 21 -11.89 -20.36 12.55
C GLU A 21 -11.48 -20.26 11.07
N GLN A 22 -12.39 -19.92 10.16
CA GLN A 22 -12.10 -19.78 8.73
C GLN A 22 -11.36 -18.48 8.40
N GLU A 23 -11.70 -17.38 9.07
CA GLU A 23 -11.05 -16.07 8.90
C GLU A 23 -9.76 -15.95 9.74
N GLU A 24 -9.52 -16.89 10.64
CA GLU A 24 -8.32 -16.92 11.48
C GLU A 24 -7.10 -17.27 10.62
N VAL A 25 -6.19 -16.32 10.50
CA VAL A 25 -4.90 -16.53 9.83
C VAL A 25 -4.07 -17.48 10.71
N THR A 26 -3.91 -18.72 10.24
CA THR A 26 -3.03 -19.69 10.92
C THR A 26 -1.60 -19.13 10.94
N GLN A 27 -1.06 -18.91 12.14
CA GLN A 27 0.28 -18.34 12.36
C GLN A 27 1.41 -19.17 11.73
N ASN A 28 1.14 -20.45 11.40
CA ASN A 28 2.13 -21.44 10.98
C ASN A 28 2.13 -21.74 9.47
N SER A 29 1.51 -20.90 8.64
CA SER A 29 1.71 -21.02 7.19
C SER A 29 3.19 -20.80 6.85
N ILE A 30 3.81 -21.77 6.15
CA ILE A 30 5.16 -21.60 5.60
C ILE A 30 5.05 -20.49 4.56
N ARG A 31 5.51 -19.29 4.94
CA ARG A 31 5.57 -18.15 4.02
C ARG A 31 6.55 -18.46 2.90
N SER A 32 6.18 -18.12 1.66
CA SER A 32 7.10 -18.13 0.54
C SER A 32 8.24 -17.13 0.77
N ARG A 33 9.30 -17.25 -0.01
CA ARG A 33 10.41 -16.28 0.05
C ARG A 33 9.91 -14.87 -0.26
N GLU A 34 9.07 -14.74 -1.27
CA GLU A 34 8.50 -13.48 -1.72
C GLU A 34 7.60 -12.85 -0.66
N GLU A 35 6.83 -13.66 0.07
CA GLU A 35 5.99 -13.19 1.19
C GLU A 35 6.84 -12.64 2.35
N ASN A 36 7.93 -13.33 2.69
CA ASN A 36 8.86 -12.86 3.73
C ASN A 36 9.58 -11.57 3.31
N GLU A 37 9.99 -11.45 2.05
CA GLU A 37 10.59 -10.23 1.50
C GLU A 37 9.59 -9.06 1.50
N CYS A 38 8.32 -9.31 1.14
CA CYS A 38 7.24 -8.32 1.21
C CYS A 38 7.01 -7.83 2.65
N GLU A 39 6.90 -8.74 3.61
CA GLU A 39 6.68 -8.41 5.02
C GLU A 39 7.85 -7.59 5.57
N THR A 40 9.08 -8.02 5.29
CA THR A 40 10.30 -7.30 5.69
C THR A 40 10.33 -5.89 5.11
N HIS A 41 9.99 -5.73 3.83
CA HIS A 41 9.94 -4.43 3.16
C HIS A 41 8.83 -3.53 3.73
N PHE A 42 7.67 -4.09 4.03
CA PHE A 42 6.58 -3.38 4.70
C PHE A 42 7.05 -2.84 6.05
N GLN A 43 7.55 -3.71 6.93
CA GLN A 43 8.01 -3.32 8.27
C GLN A 43 9.11 -2.24 8.24
N ASN A 44 10.04 -2.34 7.28
CA ASN A 44 11.14 -1.38 7.16
C ASN A 44 10.74 -0.03 6.55
N SER A 45 9.64 0.04 5.80
CA SER A 45 9.28 1.24 5.05
C SER A 45 7.97 1.89 5.47
N PHE A 46 7.15 1.17 6.23
CA PHE A 46 5.89 1.65 6.75
C PHE A 46 6.09 2.65 7.88
N SER A 47 5.34 3.74 7.84
CA SER A 47 5.30 4.75 8.88
C SER A 47 3.97 5.49 8.84
N ARG A 48 3.50 5.97 10.00
CA ARG A 48 2.36 6.88 10.09
C ARG A 48 2.85 8.30 10.28
N LYS A 49 2.46 9.19 9.38
CA LYS A 49 2.79 10.62 9.43
C LYS A 49 1.99 11.31 10.53
N THR A 50 2.47 12.49 10.94
CA THR A 50 1.83 13.33 11.96
C THR A 50 0.43 13.80 11.57
N ASP A 51 0.12 13.87 10.29
CA ASP A 51 -1.20 14.17 9.74
C ASP A 51 -2.15 12.95 9.68
N GLY A 52 -1.71 11.80 10.20
CA GLY A 52 -2.47 10.57 10.25
C GLY A 52 -2.37 9.71 8.98
N ARG A 53 -1.74 10.18 7.90
CA ARG A 53 -1.56 9.41 6.66
C ARG A 53 -0.52 8.30 6.83
N PHE A 54 -0.74 7.18 6.17
CA PHE A 54 0.25 6.11 6.07
C PHE A 54 1.22 6.38 4.92
N SER A 55 2.51 6.21 5.17
CA SER A 55 3.55 6.21 4.15
C SER A 55 4.31 4.89 4.13
N MET A 56 4.55 4.39 2.92
CA MET A 56 5.31 3.19 2.64
C MET A 56 6.19 3.45 1.42
N LYS A 57 7.38 2.84 1.36
CA LYS A 57 8.17 2.87 0.13
C LYS A 57 7.59 1.85 -0.85
N LEU A 58 7.49 2.20 -2.12
CA LEU A 58 7.12 1.22 -3.14
C LEU A 58 8.30 0.24 -3.35
N PRO A 59 8.08 -1.08 -3.30
CA PRO A 59 9.13 -2.04 -3.62
C PRO A 59 9.45 -1.99 -5.12
N PHE A 60 10.72 -2.25 -5.46
CA PHE A 60 11.15 -2.43 -6.85
C PHE A 60 11.24 -3.92 -7.15
N LYS A 61 10.70 -4.34 -8.30
CA LYS A 61 10.76 -5.73 -8.76
C LYS A 61 12.17 -6.13 -9.22
N GLU A 62 12.92 -5.16 -9.75
CA GLU A 62 14.30 -5.33 -10.20
C GLU A 62 15.23 -4.39 -9.44
N ASN A 63 16.54 -4.60 -9.60
CA ASN A 63 17.54 -3.76 -8.96
C ASN A 63 17.36 -2.29 -9.35
N ILE A 64 17.25 -1.39 -8.37
CA ILE A 64 17.04 0.05 -8.57
C ILE A 64 18.10 0.69 -9.48
N HIS A 65 19.28 0.07 -9.59
CA HIS A 65 20.37 0.51 -10.45
C HIS A 65 20.10 0.31 -11.96
N THR A 66 19.09 -0.48 -12.35
CA THR A 66 18.63 -0.56 -13.75
C THR A 66 17.90 0.72 -14.17
N LEU A 67 17.38 1.51 -13.23
CA LEU A 67 16.82 2.85 -13.46
C LEU A 67 17.93 3.91 -13.59
N ALA A 68 19.00 3.58 -14.32
CA ALA A 68 20.11 4.49 -14.56
C ALA A 68 19.65 5.76 -15.29
N ASP A 69 20.28 6.89 -14.95
CA ASP A 69 20.18 8.21 -15.59
C ASP A 69 18.79 8.90 -15.68
N SER A 70 17.76 8.32 -15.06
CA SER A 70 16.43 8.94 -14.94
C SER A 70 16.48 10.33 -14.27
N ARG A 71 17.39 10.51 -13.29
CA ARG A 71 17.57 11.79 -12.59
C ARG A 71 18.03 12.90 -13.52
N ASN A 72 19.06 12.67 -14.33
CA ASN A 72 19.58 13.68 -15.24
C ASN A 72 18.55 14.04 -16.31
N MET A 73 17.83 13.04 -16.82
CA MET A 73 16.72 13.26 -17.76
C MET A 73 15.59 14.08 -17.12
N ALA A 74 15.16 13.73 -15.90
CA ALA A 74 14.12 14.44 -15.16
C ALA A 74 14.55 15.88 -14.85
N LEU A 75 15.80 16.09 -14.45
CA LEU A 75 16.35 17.42 -14.17
C LEU A 75 16.37 18.29 -15.43
N ASN A 76 16.85 17.76 -16.56
CA ASN A 76 16.87 18.51 -17.82
C ASN A 76 15.46 18.88 -18.27
N ARG A 77 14.48 17.98 -18.13
CA ARG A 77 13.07 18.26 -18.40
C ARG A 77 12.54 19.35 -17.47
N PHE A 78 12.80 19.25 -16.17
CA PHE A 78 12.40 20.24 -15.17
C PHE A 78 12.96 21.64 -15.49
N LEU A 79 14.27 21.74 -15.75
CA LEU A 79 14.90 23.01 -16.12
C LEU A 79 14.37 23.58 -17.44
N GLY A 80 14.02 22.72 -18.40
CA GLY A 80 13.36 23.14 -19.63
C GLY A 80 11.98 23.75 -19.38
N VAL A 81 11.20 23.17 -18.47
CA VAL A 81 9.90 23.70 -18.05
C VAL A 81 10.06 25.04 -17.33
N GLU A 82 11.01 25.15 -16.39
CA GLU A 82 11.31 26.41 -15.69
C GLU A 82 11.66 27.53 -16.67
N LYS A 83 12.51 27.26 -17.67
CA LYS A 83 12.83 28.24 -18.73
C LYS A 83 11.60 28.67 -19.53
N ARG A 84 10.68 27.74 -19.83
CA ARG A 84 9.43 28.07 -20.53
C ARG A 84 8.51 28.93 -19.67
N PHE A 85 8.41 28.64 -18.37
CA PHE A 85 7.63 29.44 -17.43
C PHE A 85 8.18 30.86 -17.24
N THR A 86 9.49 31.07 -17.38
CA THR A 86 10.08 32.42 -17.37
C THR A 86 9.68 33.21 -18.62
N ARG A 87 9.53 32.55 -19.76
CA ARG A 87 9.13 33.20 -21.03
C ARG A 87 7.62 33.38 -21.16
N ASP A 88 6.83 32.50 -20.56
CA ASP A 88 5.37 32.48 -20.63
C ASP A 88 4.78 32.42 -19.22
N SER A 89 4.42 33.60 -18.72
CA SER A 89 3.84 33.78 -17.38
C SER A 89 2.44 33.18 -17.25
N GLN A 90 1.66 33.13 -18.33
CA GLN A 90 0.32 32.53 -18.33
C GLN A 90 0.42 31.02 -18.15
N LEU A 91 1.34 30.36 -18.88
CA LEU A 91 1.59 28.94 -18.72
C LEU A 91 2.02 28.59 -17.28
N LYS A 92 2.86 29.42 -16.66
CA LYS A 92 3.29 29.23 -15.26
C LYS A 92 2.11 29.28 -14.28
N ILE A 93 1.18 30.23 -14.47
CA ILE A 93 0.02 30.41 -13.58
C ILE A 93 -0.93 29.22 -13.70
N THR A 94 -1.29 28.82 -14.92
CA THR A 94 -2.22 27.69 -15.15
C THR A 94 -1.70 26.38 -14.56
N THR A 95 -0.41 26.10 -14.70
CA THR A 95 0.18 24.84 -14.21
C THR A 95 0.29 24.78 -12.68
N ARG A 96 0.22 25.92 -11.98
CA ARG A 96 0.33 25.99 -10.51
C ARG A 96 -1.01 25.80 -9.79
N ASN A 97 -2.11 25.85 -10.52
CA ASN A 97 -3.49 25.71 -10.02
C ASN A 97 -4.10 24.32 -10.30
N LEU A 98 -3.31 23.39 -10.84
CA LEU A 98 -3.61 21.96 -10.98
C LEU A 98 -2.95 21.19 -9.83
#